data_AF-A0A0D0CP57-F1
#
_entry.id   AF-A0A0D0CP57-F1
#
_cell.length_a   1.000
_cell.length_b   1.000
_cell.length_c   1.000
_cell.angle_alpha   90.00
_cell.angle_beta   90.00
_cell.angle_gamma   90.00
#
_symmetry.space_group_name_H-M   'P 1'
#
loop_
_entity.id
_entity.type
_entity.pdbx_description
1 polymer ?
#
loop_
_entity_poly.entity_id
_entity_poly.type
_entity_poly.pdbx_seq_one_letter_code
_entity_poly.pdbx_strand_id
1 'polypeptide(L)' 'IAYGIKEHDIPSSLYVNSDQTQVVYAQGSNLTWAPTGAKQVSTVGNEEKHAFTIVVSIANDSTMLPLQAIYAG' A
#
# COMPACT_ATOMS: atom_id res chain seq x y z
N ILE A 1 5.15 14.62 23.70
CA ILE A 1 4.18 13.56 23.35
C ILE A 1 4.02 12.56 24.51
N ALA A 2 5.07 11.88 24.96
CA ALA A 2 5.00 10.93 26.09
C ALA A 2 4.43 11.51 27.42
N TYR A 3 4.74 12.77 27.74
CA TYR A 3 4.20 13.44 28.94
C TYR A 3 2.66 13.57 28.89
N GLY A 4 2.10 14.07 27.78
CA GLY A 4 0.64 14.23 27.63
C GLY A 4 -0.11 12.91 27.53
N ILE A 5 0.54 11.87 27.01
CA ILE A 5 0.00 10.49 27.03
C ILE A 5 -0.20 10.02 28.46
N LYS A 6 0.80 10.23 29.32
CA LYS A 6 0.76 9.84 30.75
C LYS A 6 -0.23 10.69 31.53
N GLU A 7 -0.26 12.00 31.31
CA GLU A 7 -1.08 12.92 32.10
C GLU A 7 -2.59 12.78 31.83
N HIS A 8 -2.97 12.36 30.62
CA HIS A 8 -4.36 12.24 30.20
C HIS A 8 -4.85 10.80 30.08
N ASP A 9 -4.07 9.82 30.54
CA ASP A 9 -4.39 8.39 30.43
C ASP A 9 -4.92 8.01 29.03
N ILE A 10 -4.25 8.52 27.98
CA ILE A 10 -4.74 8.38 26.61
C ILE A 10 -4.81 6.88 26.26
N PRO A 11 -5.93 6.35 25.77
CA PRO A 11 -6.05 4.94 25.41
C PRO A 11 -5.05 4.50 24.34
N SER A 12 -4.60 3.24 24.40
CA SER A 12 -3.69 2.65 23.41
C SER A 12 -4.23 2.66 21.98
N SER A 13 -5.56 2.64 21.82
CA SER A 13 -6.25 2.74 20.53
C SER A 13 -6.05 4.08 19.83
N LEU A 14 -5.60 5.13 20.54
CA LEU A 14 -5.36 6.46 20.00
C LEU A 14 -3.88 6.71 19.64
N TYR A 15 -2.99 5.76 19.93
CA TYR A 15 -1.59 5.83 19.51
C TYR A 15 -1.47 5.23 18.11
N VAL A 16 -1.68 6.04 17.08
CA VAL A 16 -1.67 5.56 15.69
C VAL A 16 -0.34 5.88 15.03
N ASN A 17 0.29 4.85 14.46
CA ASN A 17 1.39 5.02 13.53
C ASN A 17 0.86 4.90 12.11
N SER A 18 1.14 5.90 11.28
CA SER A 18 0.69 6.00 9.90
C SER A 18 1.88 6.16 8.97
N ASP A 19 1.90 5.39 7.89
CA ASP A 19 2.92 5.51 6.86
C ASP A 19 2.31 5.42 5.46
N GLN A 20 3.01 5.92 4.46
CA GLN A 20 2.59 5.93 3.07
C GLN A 20 3.53 5.06 2.23
N THR A 21 2.95 4.16 1.43
CA THR A 21 3.71 3.32 0.51
C THR A 21 3.14 3.42 -0.90
N GLN A 22 4.02 3.43 -1.90
CA GLN A 22 3.62 3.40 -3.30
C GLN A 22 3.39 1.95 -3.72
N VAL A 23 2.19 1.67 -4.22
CA VAL A 23 1.81 0.37 -4.78
C VAL A 23 1.84 0.47 -6.30
N VAL A 24 2.67 -0.34 -6.92
CA VAL A 24 2.76 -0.46 -8.39
C VAL A 24 1.85 -1.59 -8.85
N TYR A 25 1.00 -1.31 -9.83
CA TYR A 25 0.25 -2.33 -10.56
C TYR A 25 1.20 -3.12 -11.47
N ALA A 26 1.79 -4.17 -10.92
CA ALA A 26 2.67 -5.07 -11.65
C ALA A 26 1.96 -6.39 -11.98
N GLN A 27 2.25 -6.94 -13.15
CA GLN A 27 1.83 -8.29 -13.53
C GLN A 27 2.59 -9.31 -12.67
N GLY A 28 1.95 -9.87 -11.65
CA GLY A 28 2.60 -10.72 -10.65
C GLY A 28 3.10 -12.09 -11.14
N SER A 29 2.68 -12.55 -12.32
CA SER A 29 2.95 -13.92 -12.77
C SER A 29 4.09 -14.07 -13.78
N ASN A 30 4.63 -13.00 -14.37
CA ASN A 30 5.52 -13.07 -15.55
C ASN A 30 5.00 -13.97 -16.69
N LEU A 31 3.71 -14.34 -16.65
CA LEU A 31 3.06 -15.24 -17.59
C LEU A 31 2.05 -14.44 -18.38
N THR A 32 2.25 -14.38 -19.68
CA THR A 32 1.40 -13.70 -20.64
C THR A 32 0.96 -14.68 -21.72
N TRP A 33 -0.16 -14.40 -22.37
CA TRP A 33 -0.70 -15.26 -23.42
C TRP A 33 -0.21 -14.79 -24.78
N ALA A 34 0.55 -15.64 -25.49
CA ALA A 34 1.07 -15.34 -26.82
C ALA A 34 1.02 -16.59 -27.73
N PRO A 35 0.87 -16.41 -29.06
CA PRO A 35 0.94 -17.52 -29.99
C PRO A 35 2.27 -18.28 -29.90
N THR A 36 2.22 -19.61 -30.02
CA THR A 36 3.41 -20.46 -30.06
C THR A 36 4.35 -20.03 -31.20
N GLY A 37 5.61 -19.78 -30.88
CA GLY A 37 6.62 -19.29 -31.85
C GLY A 37 6.80 -17.77 -31.89
N ALA A 38 6.05 -17.00 -31.09
CA ALA A 38 6.27 -15.57 -30.92
C ALA A 38 7.66 -15.29 -30.31
N LYS A 39 8.46 -14.45 -30.98
CA LYS A 39 9.81 -14.05 -30.52
C LYS A 39 9.81 -12.77 -29.68
N GLN A 40 8.80 -11.92 -29.86
CA GLN A 40 8.58 -10.70 -29.08
C GLN A 40 7.18 -10.78 -28.51
N VAL A 41 7.09 -10.80 -27.18
CA VAL A 41 5.81 -10.92 -26.47
C VAL A 41 5.65 -9.67 -25.62
N SER A 42 4.64 -8.86 -25.95
CA SER A 42 4.27 -7.72 -25.11
C SER A 42 3.61 -8.22 -23.82
N THR A 43 3.84 -7.49 -22.73
CA THR A 43 3.27 -7.77 -21.42
C THR A 43 2.51 -6.53 -20.96
N VAL A 44 1.23 -6.71 -20.61
CA VAL A 44 0.39 -5.62 -20.11
C VAL A 44 0.85 -5.28 -18.68
N GLY A 45 1.17 -4.01 -18.42
CA GLY A 45 1.65 -3.54 -17.12
C GLY A 45 3.16 -3.66 -16.89
N ASN A 46 3.95 -4.03 -17.90
CA ASN A 46 5.41 -4.00 -17.82
C ASN A 46 5.99 -2.68 -18.37
N GLU A 47 5.32 -2.09 -19.38
CA GLU A 47 5.69 -0.80 -19.99
C GLU A 47 4.93 0.38 -19.35
N GLU A 48 3.64 0.22 -19.07
CA GLU A 48 2.85 1.22 -18.33
C GLU A 48 2.92 0.97 -16.81
N LYS A 49 3.61 1.87 -16.11
CA LYS A 49 3.67 1.87 -14.64
C LYS A 49 2.50 2.66 -14.08
N HIS A 50 1.40 1.97 -13.81
CA HIS A 50 0.33 2.54 -12.98
C HIS A 50 0.70 2.34 -11.51
N ALA A 51 0.68 3.42 -10.73
CA ALA A 51 0.96 3.37 -9.30
C ALA A 51 -0.04 4.24 -8.54
N PHE A 52 -0.37 3.82 -7.32
CA PHE A 52 -1.19 4.58 -6.39
C PHE A 52 -0.53 4.57 -5.01
N THR A 53 -0.88 5.52 -4.17
CA THR A 53 -0.36 5.60 -2.80
C THR A 53 -1.35 4.92 -1.85
N ILE A 54 -0.87 4.00 -1.02
CA ILE A 54 -1.64 3.49 0.12
C ILE A 54 -1.14 4.16 1.39
N VAL A 55 -2.06 4.70 2.17
CA VAL A 55 -1.81 5.06 3.57
C VAL A 55 -2.20 3.85 4.44
N VAL A 56 -1.24 3.35 5.20
CA VAL A 56 -1.42 2.28 6.19
C VAL A 56 -1.37 2.91 7.57
N SER A 57 -2.28 2.50 8.46
CA SER A 57 -2.32 3.02 9.83
C SER A 57 -2.63 1.90 10.82
N ILE A 58 -1.82 1.80 11.86
CA ILE A 58 -1.93 0.77 12.91
C ILE A 58 -1.87 1.46 14.27
N ALA A 59 -2.85 1.17 15.13
CA ALA A 59 -2.86 1.62 16.51
C ALA A 59 -1.99 0.72 17.41
N ASN A 60 -1.54 1.24 18.54
CA ASN A 60 -0.67 0.51 19.48
C ASN A 60 -1.37 -0.68 20.17
N ASP A 61 -2.70 -0.77 20.10
CA ASP A 61 -3.47 -1.94 20.51
C ASP A 61 -3.57 -3.03 19.41
N SER A 62 -2.81 -2.87 18.33
CA SER A 62 -2.81 -3.72 17.13
C SER A 62 -4.07 -3.59 16.26
N THR A 63 -4.94 -2.62 16.52
CA THR A 63 -6.06 -2.32 15.63
C THR A 63 -5.55 -1.73 14.32
N MET A 64 -5.88 -2.37 13.20
CA MET A 64 -5.62 -1.84 11.86
C MET A 64 -6.74 -0.88 11.48
N LEU A 65 -6.39 0.36 11.13
CA LEU A 65 -7.34 1.33 10.63
C LEU A 65 -7.60 1.10 9.13
N PRO A 66 -8.73 1.58 8.58
CA PRO A 66 -9.03 1.45 7.17
C PRO A 66 -7.89 1.96 6.27
N LEU A 67 -7.52 1.16 5.28
CA LEU A 67 -6.55 1.55 4.27
C LEU A 67 -7.13 2.66 3.39
N GLN A 68 -6.35 3.71 3.15
CA GLN A 68 -6.71 4.76 2.22
C GLN A 68 -5.90 4.60 0.93
N ALA A 69 -6.57 4.27 -0.16
CA ALA A 69 -5.98 4.26 -1.50
C ALA A 69 -6.16 5.63 -2.17
N ILE A 70 -5.05 6.26 -2.54
CA ILE A 70 -4.98 7.57 -3.18
C ILE A 70 -4.51 7.36 -4.61
N TYR A 71 -5.44 7.50 -5.57
CA TYR A 71 -5.21 7.32 -7.01
C TYR A 71 -4.82 8.61 -7.72
N ALA A 72 -5.12 9.75 -7.13
CA ALA A 72 -4.80 11.08 -7.63
C ALA A 72 -4.42 11.98 -6.45
N GLY A 73 -3.38 12.80 -6.64
CA GLY A 73 -2.92 13.81 -5.69
C GLY A 73 -3.23 15.21 -6.19
#